data_AF-A0A534R165-F1
#
_entry.id   AF-A0A534R165-F1
#
_cell.length_a   1.000
_cell.length_b   1.000
_cell.length_c   1.000
_cell.angle_alpha   90.00
_cell.angle_beta   90.00
_cell.angle_gamma   90.00
#
_symmetry.space_group_name_H-M   'P 1'
#
loop_
_entity.id
_entity.type
_entity.pdbx_description
1 polymer ?
#
loop_
_entity_poly.entity_id
_entity_poly.type
_entity_poly.pdbx_seq_one_letter_code
_entity_poly.pdbx_strand_id
1 'polypeptide(L)'
;MRIRVECQRERSSDEPLRFVLGEQTIEVDDLLDRWYGNDADYFRVRGADGHFYVLKHHREPDGWELTSFTRRGSRGTSIRMRGPRVLH
;
A
#
# COMPACT_ATOMS: atom_id res chain seq x y z
N MET A 1 10.76 2.82 1.20
CA MET A 1 10.93 2.82 2.68
C MET A 1 10.38 1.51 3.23
N ARG A 2 11.21 0.66 3.83
CA ARG A 2 10.76 -0.63 4.39
C ARG A 2 9.84 -0.41 5.58
N ILE A 3 8.70 -1.08 5.59
CA ILE A 3 7.68 -1.01 6.65
C ILE A 3 7.36 -2.41 7.17
N ARG A 4 6.83 -2.50 8.38
CA ARG A 4 6.24 -3.74 8.89
C ARG A 4 4.74 -3.69 8.65
N VAL A 5 4.21 -4.68 7.97
CA VAL A 5 2.77 -4.80 7.69
C VAL A 5 2.27 -6.04 8.42
N GLU A 6 1.16 -5.88 9.12
CA GLU A 6 0.44 -6.99 9.72
C GLU A 6 -0.71 -7.38 8.80
N CYS A 7 -0.59 -8.55 8.18
CA CYS A 7 -1.62 -9.13 7.32
C CYS A 7 -2.56 -10.03 8.13
N GLN A 8 -3.84 -10.07 7.76
CA GLN A 8 -4.78 -11.00 8.39
C GLN A 8 -4.42 -12.45 8.03
N ARG A 9 -4.08 -13.27 9.03
CA ARG A 9 -3.62 -14.66 8.84
C ARG A 9 -4.74 -15.70 8.66
N GLU A 10 -6.00 -15.29 8.49
CA GLU A 10 -7.14 -16.17 8.80
C GLU A 10 -8.09 -16.49 7.63
N ARG A 11 -8.04 -15.78 6.51
CA ARG A 11 -8.97 -16.05 5.38
C ARG A 11 -8.40 -15.63 4.03
N SER A 12 -7.53 -16.45 3.44
CA SER A 12 -7.25 -16.50 1.98
C SER A 12 -6.97 -15.20 1.21
N SER A 13 -6.77 -14.09 1.89
CA SER A 13 -6.67 -12.75 1.36
C SER A 13 -5.57 -12.07 2.17
N ASP A 14 -4.42 -11.83 1.54
CA ASP A 14 -3.26 -11.18 2.16
C ASP A 14 -3.54 -9.68 2.30
N GLU A 15 -4.64 -9.35 2.96
CA GLU A 15 -5.11 -7.98 3.13
C GLU A 15 -4.37 -7.33 4.31
N PRO A 16 -3.72 -6.18 4.07
CA PRO A 16 -3.02 -5.45 5.12
C PRO A 16 -4.05 -4.87 6.11
N LEU A 17 -3.96 -5.25 7.39
CA LEU A 17 -4.82 -4.72 8.45
C LEU A 17 -4.24 -3.46 9.09
N ARG A 18 -2.93 -3.45 9.30
CA ARG A 18 -2.21 -2.29 9.84
C ARG A 18 -0.76 -2.35 9.46
N PHE A 19 -0.09 -1.21 9.46
CA PHE A 19 1.33 -1.14 9.18
C PHE A 19 2.02 -0.12 10.06
N VAL A 20 3.29 -0.38 10.37
CA VAL A 20 4.14 0.49 11.16
C VAL A 20 5.01 1.31 10.22
N LEU A 21 4.76 2.62 10.21
CA LEU A 21 5.53 3.62 9.46
C LEU A 21 6.45 4.36 10.42
N GLY A 22 7.70 3.93 10.50
CA GLY A 22 8.67 4.46 11.47
C GLY A 22 8.24 4.10 12.89
N GLU A 23 7.76 5.09 13.65
CA GLU A 23 7.26 4.93 15.02
C GLU A 23 5.73 4.96 15.11
N GLN A 24 5.04 5.21 13.99
CA GLN A 24 3.59 5.36 13.95
C GLN A 24 2.93 4.11 13.37
N THR A 25 2.02 3.50 14.14
CA THR A 25 1.15 2.43 13.63
C THR A 25 -0.08 3.04 12.98
N ILE A 26 -0.32 2.70 11.72
CA ILE A 26 -1.50 3.10 10.96
C ILE A 26 -2.38 1.88 10.73
N GLU A 27 -3.62 1.97 11.22
CA GLU A 27 -4.66 0.98 10.94
C GLU A 27 -5.25 1.24 9.54
N VAL A 28 -5.41 0.18 8.76
CA VAL A 28 -6.07 0.22 7.47
C VAL A 28 -7.57 0.20 7.70
N ASP A 29 -8.22 1.29 7.32
CA ASP A 29 -9.67 1.46 7.41
C ASP A 29 -10.36 0.84 6.18
N ASP A 30 -9.75 0.98 5.00
CA ASP A 30 -10.34 0.53 3.73
C ASP A 30 -9.27 0.16 2.70
N LEU A 31 -9.39 -1.01 2.06
CA LEU A 31 -8.54 -1.40 0.92
C LEU A 31 -9.18 -0.86 -0.37
N LEU A 32 -8.59 0.20 -0.93
CA LEU A 32 -9.13 0.86 -2.11
C LEU A 32 -8.87 0.10 -3.41
N ASP A 33 -7.67 -0.47 -3.55
CA ASP A 33 -7.25 -1.11 -4.78
C ASP A 33 -6.07 -2.06 -4.54
N ARG A 34 -5.92 -3.06 -5.41
CA ARG A 34 -4.80 -4.00 -5.39
C ARG A 34 -4.40 -4.39 -6.81
N TRP A 35 -3.09 -4.39 -7.07
CA TRP A 35 -2.53 -4.73 -8.37
C TRP A 35 -1.37 -5.69 -8.21
N TYR A 36 -1.44 -6.82 -8.90
CA TYR A 36 -0.39 -7.82 -8.89
C TYR A 36 0.63 -7.50 -9.97
N GLY A 37 1.86 -7.19 -9.58
CA GLY A 37 2.97 -7.06 -10.51
C GLY A 37 3.65 -8.41 -10.76
N ASN A 38 4.60 -8.40 -11.68
CA ASN A 38 5.40 -9.59 -11.99
C ASN A 38 6.33 -9.98 -10.82
N ASP A 39 6.88 -8.99 -10.12
CA ASP A 39 7.89 -9.16 -9.05
C ASP A 39 7.34 -8.82 -7.66
N ALA A 40 6.34 -7.93 -7.61
CA ALA A 40 5.80 -7.38 -6.39
C ALA A 40 4.33 -7.01 -6.55
N ASP A 41 3.59 -7.12 -5.47
CA ASP A 41 2.17 -6.80 -5.38
C ASP A 41 1.99 -5.42 -4.76
N TYR A 42 1.02 -4.65 -5.25
CA TYR A 42 0.77 -3.28 -4.83
C TYR A 42 -0.61 -3.18 -4.22
N PHE A 43 -0.71 -2.55 -3.06
CA PHE A 43 -1.94 -2.40 -2.28
C PHE A 43 -2.14 -0.93 -1.98
N ARG A 44 -3.26 -0.37 -2.44
CA ARG A 44 -3.67 0.98 -2.09
C ARG A 44 -4.68 0.92 -0.96
N VAL A 45 -4.35 1.55 0.16
CA VAL A 45 -5.15 1.53 1.38
C VAL A 45 -5.46 2.95 1.87
N ARG A 46 -6.60 3.10 2.52
CA ARG A 46 -6.95 4.27 3.33
C ARG A 46 -6.61 3.95 4.78
N GLY A 47 -5.78 4.78 5.39
CA GLY A 47 -5.52 4.69 6.82
C GLY A 47 -6.69 5.28 7.62
N ALA A 48 -6.83 4.86 8.88
CA ALA A 48 -7.81 5.41 9.82
C ALA A 48 -7.61 6.92 10.06
N ASP A 49 -6.40 7.43 9.85
CA ASP A 49 -6.06 8.86 9.83
C ASP A 49 -6.66 9.62 8.62
N GLY A 50 -7.25 8.90 7.67
CA GLY A 50 -7.90 9.44 6.48
C GLY A 50 -6.97 9.72 5.32
N HIS A 51 -5.65 9.47 5.45
CA HIS A 51 -4.72 9.54 4.33
C HIS A 51 -4.71 8.23 3.51
N PHE A 52 -4.10 8.30 2.32
CA PHE A 52 -3.96 7.17 1.42
C PHE A 52 -2.50 6.71 1.35
N TYR A 53 -2.31 5.40 1.29
CA TYR A 53 -1.00 4.76 1.28
C TYR A 53 -0.95 3.73 0.16
N VAL A 54 0.21 3.62 -0.50
CA VAL A 54 0.50 2.56 -1.48
C VAL A 54 1.63 1.71 -0.91
N LEU A 55 1.27 0.48 -0.54
CA LEU A 55 2.18 -0.53 -0.04
C LEU A 55 2.60 -1.43 -1.20
N LYS A 56 3.87 -1.78 -1.23
CA LYS A 56 4.47 -2.71 -2.18
C LYS A 56 4.96 -3.93 -1.41
N HIS A 57 4.42 -5.08 -1.72
CA HIS A 57 4.82 -6.37 -1.19
C HIS A 57 5.74 -7.07 -2.19
N HIS A 58 6.99 -7.24 -1.82
CA HIS A 58 7.95 -8.05 -2.55
C HIS A 58 7.74 -9.52 -2.19
N ARG A 59 7.65 -10.39 -3.19
CA ARG A 59 7.53 -11.83 -2.95
C ARG A 59 8.85 -12.45 -2.52
N GLU A 60 9.96 -12.02 -3.11
CA GLU A 60 11.30 -12.52 -2.80
C GLU A 60 12.35 -11.40 -2.88
N PRO A 61 13.06 -11.08 -1.77
CA PRO A 61 12.75 -11.51 -0.41
C PRO A 61 11.40 -10.96 0.06
N ASP A 62 10.66 -11.74 0.85
CA ASP A 62 9.40 -11.31 1.45
C ASP A 62 9.62 -10.00 2.24
N GLY A 63 8.94 -8.95 1.81
CA GLY A 63 9.20 -7.62 2.34
C GLY A 63 8.18 -6.59 1.90
N TRP A 64 7.82 -5.71 2.83
CA TRP A 64 6.88 -4.63 2.56
C TRP A 64 7.58 -3.29 2.51
N GLU A 65 7.19 -2.48 1.53
CA GLU A 65 7.72 -1.14 1.30
C GLU A 65 6.58 -0.15 1.06
N LEU A 66 6.64 1.01 1.73
CA LEU A 66 5.80 2.15 1.37
C LEU A 66 6.41 2.83 0.14
N THR A 67 5.64 2.85 -0.95
CA THR A 67 6.01 3.52 -2.22
C THR A 67 5.37 4.88 -2.38
N SER A 68 4.17 5.10 -1.84
CA SER A 68 3.51 6.40 -1.93
C SER A 68 2.61 6.68 -0.73
N PHE A 69 2.51 7.96 -0.37
CA PHE A 69 1.66 8.47 0.70
C PHE A 69 1.01 9.76 0.24
N THR A 70 -0.30 9.86 0.40
CA THR A 70 -1.09 11.03 0.01
C THR A 70 -1.96 11.48 1.17
N ARG A 71 -1.68 12.67 1.71
CA ARG A 71 -2.50 13.28 2.74
C ARG A 71 -3.81 13.80 2.14
N ARG A 72 -4.93 13.39 2.74
CA ARG A 72 -6.25 14.00 2.49
C ARG A 72 -6.19 15.47 2.92
N GLY A 73 -6.43 16.38 1.97
CA GLY A 73 -6.36 17.84 2.19
C GLY A 73 -5.17 18.54 1.51
N SER A 74 -4.23 17.79 0.91
CA SER A 74 -3.24 18.37 0.00
C SER A 74 -3.95 18.86 -1.27
N ARG A 75 -4.31 20.15 -1.30
CA ARG A 75 -4.76 20.83 -2.53
C ARG A 75 -3.65 20.68 -3.58
N GLY A 76 -3.89 19.82 -4.57
CA GLY A 76 -3.05 19.74 -5.76
C GLY A 76 -1.78 18.93 -5.59
N THR A 77 -1.88 17.62 -5.81
CA THR A 77 -1.06 17.00 -6.87
C THR A 77 -1.87 15.80 -7.33
N SER A 78 -2.53 15.96 -8.47
CA SER A 78 -3.00 14.84 -9.24
C SER A 78 -1.77 13.98 -9.55
N ILE A 79 -1.48 13.00 -8.70
CA ILE A 79 -0.59 11.91 -9.04
C ILE A 79 -1.31 11.22 -10.19
N ARG A 80 -0.95 11.63 -11.41
CA ARG A 80 -1.24 10.89 -12.63
C ARG A 80 -0.51 9.57 -12.44
N MET A 81 -1.20 8.59 -11.86
CA MET A 81 -0.78 7.21 -11.86
C MET A 81 -0.67 6.84 -13.33
N ARG A 82 0.54 6.96 -13.89
CA ARG A 82 0.87 6.30 -15.15
C ARG A 82 0.79 4.81 -14.81
N GLY A 83 -0.36 4.21 -15.10
CA GLY A 83 -0.48 2.76 -15.15
C GLY A 83 0.64 2.20 -16.04
N PRO A 84 1.02 0.93 -15.84
CA PRO A 84 2.07 0.32 -16.62
C PRO A 84 1.70 0.45 -18.10
N ARG A 85 2.52 1.18 -18.86
CA ARG A 85 2.50 1.10 -20.32
C ARG A 85 2.87 -0.35 -20.64
N VAL A 86 1.86 -1.15 -20.96
CA VAL A 86 2.04 -2.45 -21.58
C VAL A 86 2.73 -2.16 -22.91
N LEU A 87 4.03 -2.47 -22.99
CA LEU A 87 4.75 -2.45 -24.26
C LEU A 87 4.20 -3.64 -25.06
N HIS A 88 3.61 -3.35 -26.20
CA HIS A 88 3.06 -4.32 -27.13
C HIS A 88 4.07 -4.65 -28.24
#